data_AF-A0A3N4M7N2-F1
#
_entry.id   AF-A0A3N4M7N2-F1
#
_cell.length_a   1.000
_cell.length_b   1.000
_cell.length_c   1.000
_cell.angle_alpha   90.00
_cell.angle_beta   90.00
_cell.angle_gamma   90.00
#
_symmetry.space_group_name_H-M   'P 1'
#
loop_
_entity.id
_entity.type
_entity.pdbx_description
1 polymer ?
#
loop_
_entity_poly.entity_id
_entity_poly.type
_entity_poly.pdbx_seq_one_letter_code
_entity_poly.pdbx_strand_id
1 'polypeptide(L)'
;MQNLDQFSVATGLTTTILVFLLILIRQKRCDKSDIGSLAATFVAGSNIPAAIYFCYYVFDPDPPALMLMTKLAGCGKYISFAGLLTFLLCITTLWASISSAYKIVRSPDAATGE
;
A
#
# COMPACT_ATOMS: atom_id res chain seq x y z
N MET A 1 2.13 12.25 -16.31
CA MET A 1 2.99 11.46 -15.40
C MET A 1 3.45 12.24 -14.16
N GLN A 2 3.87 13.51 -14.27
CA GLN A 2 4.40 14.30 -13.14
C GLN A 2 3.48 14.40 -11.89
N ASN A 3 2.16 14.33 -12.08
CA ASN A 3 1.20 14.33 -10.97
C ASN A 3 1.13 12.98 -10.22
N LEU A 4 1.39 11.87 -10.90
CA LEU A 4 1.23 10.52 -10.32
C LEU A 4 2.26 10.27 -9.22
N ASP A 5 3.49 10.74 -9.42
CA ASP A 5 4.56 10.62 -8.42
C ASP A 5 4.22 11.42 -7.16
N GLN A 6 3.71 12.64 -7.32
CA GLN A 6 3.26 13.47 -6.20
C GLN A 6 2.07 12.83 -5.45
N PHE A 7 1.08 12.29 -6.17
CA PHE A 7 -0.04 11.58 -5.56
C PHE A 7 0.41 10.31 -4.84
N SER A 8 1.38 9.57 -5.40
CA SER A 8 1.95 8.36 -4.79
C SER A 8 2.67 8.69 -3.49
N VAL A 9 3.51 9.72 -3.47
CA VAL A 9 4.19 10.16 -2.25
C VAL A 9 3.19 10.68 -1.21
N ALA A 10 2.21 11.50 -1.64
CA ALA A 10 1.19 12.03 -0.74
C ALA A 10 0.35 10.93 -0.09
N THR A 11 -0.16 9.98 -0.88
CA THR A 11 -0.96 8.86 -0.37
C THR A 11 -0.15 7.92 0.53
N GLY A 12 1.11 7.63 0.18
CA GLY A 12 2.04 6.90 1.04
C GLY A 12 2.27 7.58 2.39
N LEU A 13 2.48 8.90 2.39
CA LEU A 13 2.63 9.68 3.62
C LEU A 13 1.35 9.68 4.45
N THR A 14 0.19 9.97 3.84
CA THR A 14 -1.09 10.04 4.56
C THR A 14 -1.43 8.69 5.21
N THR A 15 -1.27 7.58 4.49
CA THR A 15 -1.55 6.23 5.02
C THR A 15 -0.59 5.85 6.14
N THR A 16 0.69 6.16 6.00
CA THR A 16 1.70 5.89 7.04
C THR A 16 1.44 6.70 8.30
N ILE A 17 1.15 8.00 8.16
CA ILE A 17 0.80 8.88 9.29
C ILE A 17 -0.45 8.35 9.99
N LEU A 18 -1.46 7.91 9.25
CA LEU A 18 -2.72 7.40 9.81
C LEU A 18 -2.48 6.11 10.60
N VAL A 19 -1.70 5.16 10.06
CA VAL A 19 -1.32 3.93 10.78
C VAL A 19 -0.43 4.24 11.99
N PHE A 20 0.50 5.18 11.86
CA PHE A 20 1.33 5.63 12.97
C PHE A 20 0.51 6.24 14.11
N LEU A 21 -0.44 7.12 13.79
CA LEU A 21 -1.37 7.68 14.77
C LEU A 21 -2.22 6.59 15.43
N LEU A 22 -2.69 5.60 14.65
CA LEU A 22 -3.41 4.44 15.18
C LEU A 22 -2.55 3.67 16.19
N ILE A 23 -1.28 3.39 15.87
CA ILE A 23 -0.33 2.72 16.76
C ILE A 23 -0.12 3.55 18.03
N LEU A 24 0.15 4.86 17.91
CA LEU A 24 0.35 5.73 19.06
C LEU A 24 -0.88 5.80 19.98
N ILE A 25 -2.08 5.93 19.42
CA ILE A 25 -3.33 6.02 20.18
C ILE A 25 -3.65 4.69 20.88
N ARG A 26 -3.40 3.55 20.20
CA ARG A 26 -3.81 2.22 20.67
C ARG A 26 -2.78 1.55 21.56
N GLN A 27 -1.52 1.53 21.15
CA GLN A 27 -0.45 0.84 21.86
C GLN A 27 0.21 1.71 22.92
N LYS A 28 0.14 3.05 22.78
CA LYS A 28 0.85 4.04 23.64
C LYS A 28 2.36 3.76 23.81
N ARG A 29 2.91 2.89 22.97
CA ARG A 29 4.31 2.46 22.92
C ARG A 29 4.67 2.30 21.44
N CYS A 30 5.89 2.67 21.09
CA CYS A 30 6.41 2.51 19.74
C CYS A 30 7.62 1.60 19.84
N ASP A 31 7.45 0.33 19.47
CA ASP A 31 8.55 -0.63 19.49
C ASP A 31 9.29 -0.62 18.15
N LYS A 32 10.58 -0.98 18.18
CA LYS A 32 11.39 -1.00 16.94
C LYS A 32 10.84 -1.97 15.89
N SER A 33 10.06 -2.96 16.31
CA SER A 33 9.33 -3.88 15.42
C SER A 33 8.30 -3.17 14.54
N ASP A 34 7.76 -2.04 14.99
CA ASP A 34 6.72 -1.31 14.26
C ASP A 34 7.28 -0.51 13.08
N ILE A 35 8.58 -0.21 13.08
CA ILE A 35 9.27 0.50 12.00
C ILE A 35 9.15 -0.28 10.68
N GLY A 36 9.31 -1.61 10.74
CA GLY A 36 9.12 -2.47 9.57
C GLY A 36 7.68 -2.44 9.04
N SER A 37 6.70 -2.44 9.95
CA SER A 37 5.28 -2.33 9.59
C SER A 37 4.95 -0.96 8.99
N LEU A 38 5.56 0.12 9.48
CA LEU A 38 5.38 1.47 8.95
C LEU A 38 6.00 1.63 7.57
N ALA A 39 7.21 1.09 7.35
CA ALA A 39 7.84 1.07 6.03
C ALA A 39 7.00 0.29 5.01
N ALA A 40 6.48 -0.88 5.40
CA ALA A 40 5.57 -1.66 4.56
C ALA A 40 4.27 -0.91 4.25
N THR A 41 3.73 -0.18 5.22
CA THR A 41 2.53 0.67 5.05
C THR A 41 2.80 1.82 4.09
N PHE A 42 3.96 2.46 4.18
CA PHE A 42 4.37 3.52 3.27
C PHE A 42 4.46 3.03 1.83
N VAL A 43 5.16 1.91 1.61
CA VAL A 43 5.33 1.30 0.28
C VAL A 43 3.97 0.85 -0.29
N ALA A 44 3.12 0.25 0.55
CA ALA A 44 1.77 -0.13 0.14
C ALA A 44 0.95 1.12 -0.24
N GLY A 45 0.94 2.14 0.62
CA GLY A 45 0.20 3.38 0.39
C GLY A 45 0.65 4.14 -0.85
N SER A 46 1.96 4.21 -1.10
CA SER A 46 2.51 4.88 -2.27
C SER A 46 2.22 4.17 -3.58
N ASN A 47 2.00 2.86 -3.53
CA ASN A 47 1.68 2.06 -4.71
C ASN A 47 0.17 2.02 -5.04
N ILE A 48 -0.70 2.53 -4.16
CA ILE A 48 -2.15 2.55 -4.41
C ILE A 48 -2.51 3.36 -5.67
N PRO A 49 -2.02 4.61 -5.87
CA PRO A 49 -2.36 5.38 -7.07
C PRO A 49 -1.86 4.73 -8.35
N ALA A 50 -0.64 4.16 -8.33
CA ALA A 50 -0.09 3.42 -9.46
C ALA A 50 -0.90 2.15 -9.76
N ALA A 51 -1.32 1.40 -8.73
CA ALA A 51 -2.14 0.21 -8.89
C ALA A 51 -3.53 0.55 -9.47
N ILE A 52 -4.17 1.61 -8.99
CA ILE A 52 -5.44 2.12 -9.53
C ILE A 52 -5.27 2.55 -10.99
N TYR A 53 -4.18 3.26 -11.31
CA TYR A 53 -3.87 3.68 -12.67
C TYR A 53 -3.71 2.47 -13.61
N PHE A 54 -2.97 1.45 -13.19
CA PHE A 54 -2.82 0.22 -13.98
C PHE A 54 -4.14 -0.56 -14.15
N CYS A 55 -4.99 -0.60 -13.12
CA CYS A 55 -6.35 -1.15 -13.26
C CYS A 55 -7.19 -0.37 -14.28
N TYR A 56 -7.09 0.96 -14.27
CA TYR A 56 -7.83 1.83 -15.20
C TYR A 56 -7.32 1.74 -16.65
N TYR A 57 -6.08 1.29 -16.85
CA TYR A 57 -5.44 1.13 -18.15
C TYR A 57 -6.21 0.23 -19.14
N VAL A 58 -7.11 -0.63 -18.68
CA VAL A 58 -7.98 -1.44 -19.56
C VAL A 58 -9.05 -0.60 -20.27
N PHE A 59 -9.47 0.52 -19.66
CA PHE A 59 -10.54 1.39 -20.16
C PHE A 59 -10.01 2.47 -21.10
N ASP A 60 -8.79 2.95 -20.85
CA ASP A 60 -8.14 3.97 -21.67
C ASP A 60 -6.67 3.56 -21.93
N PRO A 61 -6.45 2.56 -22.81
CA PRO A 61 -5.10 2.12 -23.16
C PRO A 61 -4.40 3.17 -24.02
N ASP A 62 -3.07 3.25 -23.89
CA ASP A 62 -2.28 4.17 -24.72
C ASP A 62 -2.55 3.96 -26.23
N PRO A 63 -2.46 5.03 -27.05
CA PRO A 63 -2.64 4.92 -28.48
C PRO A 63 -1.75 3.81 -29.07
N PRO A 64 -2.26 2.98 -30.00
CA PRO A 64 -1.51 1.84 -30.53
C PRO A 64 -0.15 2.24 -31.16
N ALA A 65 -0.04 3.47 -31.66
CA ALA A 65 1.20 4.05 -32.17
C ALA A 65 2.29 4.25 -31.08
N LEU A 66 1.89 4.57 -29.84
CA LEU A 66 2.80 4.68 -28.68
C LEU A 66 3.12 3.29 -28.11
N MET A 67 2.14 2.38 -28.08
CA MET A 67 2.38 1.00 -27.64
C MET A 67 3.39 0.27 -28.53
N LEU A 68 3.32 0.43 -29.86
CA LEU A 68 4.26 -0.17 -30.82
C LEU A 68 5.72 0.26 -30.61
N MET A 69 5.97 1.41 -29.97
CA MET A 69 7.31 1.89 -29.64
C MET A 69 7.84 1.36 -28.31
N THR A 70 7.01 0.67 -27.52
CA THR A 70 7.39 0.13 -26.21
C THR A 70 7.42 -1.40 -26.24
N LYS A 71 8.25 -2.02 -25.39
CA LYS A 71 8.28 -3.49 -25.23
C LYS A 71 6.97 -4.08 -24.66
N LEU A 72 5.97 -3.24 -24.40
CA LEU A 72 4.67 -3.61 -23.85
C LEU A 72 3.56 -3.75 -24.91
N ALA A 73 3.89 -3.62 -26.20
CA ALA A 73 2.95 -3.82 -27.30
C ALA A 73 2.21 -5.18 -27.17
N GLY A 74 0.87 -5.14 -27.14
CA GLY A 74 0.03 -6.34 -27.03
C GLY A 74 -0.16 -6.89 -25.62
N CYS A 75 0.51 -6.32 -24.61
CA CYS A 75 0.45 -6.79 -23.22
C CYS A 75 -0.53 -6.01 -22.31
N GLY A 76 -1.41 -5.18 -22.87
CA GLY A 76 -2.31 -4.31 -22.09
C GLY A 76 -3.12 -5.04 -21.02
N LYS A 77 -3.59 -6.26 -21.29
CA LYS A 77 -4.31 -7.09 -20.31
C LYS A 77 -3.45 -7.49 -19.10
N TYR A 78 -2.16 -7.72 -19.31
CA TYR A 78 -1.23 -8.09 -18.24
C TYR A 78 -0.88 -6.88 -17.35
N ILE A 79 -0.89 -5.66 -17.92
CA ILE A 79 -0.70 -4.41 -17.16
C ILE A 79 -1.85 -4.23 -16.16
N SER A 80 -3.09 -4.41 -16.61
CA SER A 80 -4.26 -4.32 -15.71
C SER A 80 -4.30 -5.44 -14.67
N PHE A 81 -3.88 -6.65 -15.03
CA PHE A 81 -3.76 -7.74 -14.06
C PHE A 81 -2.67 -7.47 -13.01
N ALA A 82 -1.53 -6.93 -13.42
CA ALA A 82 -0.47 -6.50 -12.50
C ALA A 82 -0.95 -5.38 -11.57
N GLY A 83 -1.73 -4.42 -12.09
CA GLY A 83 -2.39 -3.40 -11.29
C GLY A 83 -3.29 -4.00 -10.20
N LEU A 84 -4.14 -4.95 -10.58
CA LEU A 84 -5.08 -5.60 -9.65
C LEU A 84 -4.36 -6.42 -8.57
N LEU A 85 -3.31 -7.17 -8.94
CA LEU A 85 -2.48 -7.90 -7.98
C LEU A 85 -1.78 -6.94 -7.00
N THR A 86 -1.21 -5.85 -7.52
CA THR A 86 -0.55 -4.83 -6.71
C THR A 86 -1.54 -4.18 -5.74
N PHE A 87 -2.76 -3.91 -6.20
CA PHE A 87 -3.82 -3.35 -5.36
C PHE A 87 -4.21 -4.30 -4.21
N LEU A 88 -4.38 -5.59 -4.49
CA LEU A 88 -4.67 -6.61 -3.46
C LEU A 88 -3.53 -6.75 -2.45
N LEU A 89 -2.28 -6.70 -2.91
CA LEU A 89 -1.11 -6.70 -2.03
C LEU A 89 -1.08 -5.47 -1.12
N CYS A 90 -1.42 -4.29 -1.65
CA CYS A 90 -1.48 -3.07 -0.86
C CYS A 90 -2.57 -3.16 0.24
N ILE A 91 -3.76 -3.65 -0.11
CA ILE A 91 -4.87 -3.82 0.85
C ILE A 91 -4.50 -4.83 1.95
N THR A 92 -3.96 -5.99 1.57
CA THR A 92 -3.59 -7.03 2.54
C THR A 92 -2.46 -6.57 3.46
N THR A 93 -1.50 -5.81 2.95
CA THR A 93 -0.42 -5.21 3.76
C THR A 93 -0.97 -4.18 4.75
N LEU A 94 -1.86 -3.28 4.29
CA LEU A 94 -2.52 -2.32 5.18
C LEU A 94 -3.36 -3.01 6.25
N TRP A 95 -4.11 -4.05 5.87
CA TRP A 95 -4.90 -4.85 6.79
C TRP A 95 -4.03 -5.54 7.84
N ALA A 96 -2.88 -6.09 7.44
CA ALA A 96 -1.93 -6.72 8.35
C ALA A 96 -1.36 -5.71 9.35
N SER A 97 -0.93 -4.53 8.89
CA SER A 97 -0.43 -3.43 9.73
C SER A 97 -1.50 -2.90 10.70
N ILE A 98 -2.76 -2.83 10.27
CA ILE A 98 -3.86 -2.44 11.15
C ILE A 98 -4.15 -3.57 12.16
N SER A 99 -4.20 -4.83 11.70
CA SER A 99 -4.46 -5.99 12.56
C SER A 99 -3.41 -6.17 13.64
N SER A 100 -2.12 -5.93 13.34
CA SER A 100 -1.05 -5.94 14.35
C SER A 100 -1.28 -4.85 15.39
N ALA A 101 -1.67 -3.64 14.98
CA ALA A 101 -2.04 -2.56 15.88
C ALA A 101 -3.18 -2.94 16.85
N TYR A 102 -4.17 -3.71 16.38
CA TYR A 102 -5.29 -4.19 17.20
C TYR A 102 -4.95 -5.39 18.10
N LYS A 103 -4.11 -6.33 17.65
CA LYS A 103 -3.77 -7.55 18.42
C LYS A 103 -2.97 -7.21 19.68
N ILE A 104 -2.06 -6.24 19.60
CA ILE A 104 -1.21 -5.83 20.73
C ILE A 104 -2.04 -5.24 21.88
N VAL A 105 -3.17 -4.58 21.60
CA VAL A 105 -4.10 -4.07 22.62
C VAL A 105 -4.79 -5.20 23.40
N ARG A 106 -4.91 -6.39 22.80
CA ARG A 106 -5.66 -7.51 23.38
C ARG A 106 -4.83 -8.43 24.28
N SER A 107 -3.55 -8.13 24.49
CA SER A 107 -2.72 -8.79 25.52
C SER A 107 -2.29 -7.82 26.63
N PRO A 108 -3.20 -7.40 27.54
CA PRO A 108 -2.79 -6.83 28.83
C PRO A 108 -2.36 -7.89 29.87
N ASP A 109 -2.70 -9.18 29.73
CA ASP A 109 -2.72 -10.11 30.88
C ASP A 109 -1.94 -11.44 30.69
N ALA A 110 -0.78 -11.43 30.04
CA ALA A 110 0.10 -12.61 29.99
C ALA A 110 1.46 -12.40 30.67
N ALA A 111 1.54 -11.46 31.61
CA ALA A 111 2.77 -11.15 32.36
C ALA A 111 2.57 -11.03 33.88
N THR A 112 1.51 -11.66 34.41
CA THR A 112 1.36 -11.98 35.84
C THR A 112 0.82 -13.39 35.93
N GLY A 113 1.73 -14.37 35.90
CA GLY A 113 1.40 -15.78 35.94
C GLY A 113 2.68 -16.60 35.88
N GLU A 114 3.29 -16.70 37.07
CA GLU A 114 4.38 -17.62 37.47
C GLU A 114 5.83 -17.20 37.17
#